data_AF-Q56ZE2-F1
#
_entry.id   AF-Q56ZE2-F1
#
_cell.length_a   1.000
_cell.length_b   1.000
_cell.length_c   1.000
_cell.angle_alpha   90.00
_cell.angle_beta   90.00
_cell.angle_gamma   90.00
#
_symmetry.space_group_name_H-M   'P 1'
#
loop_
_entity.id
_entity.type
_entity.pdbx_description
1 polymer ?
#
loop_
_entity_poly.entity_id
_entity_poly.type
_entity_poly.pdbx_seq_one_letter_code
_entity_poly.pdbx_strand_id
1 'polypeptide(L)'
;MSETGASEDKARSHVRQMINDLWDEMNYEKMAHSSSILHHDFMETVINLARMSQCMYQYGDGHGSPEKAKIVDRVMSLLFNPIPLD
;
A
#
# COMPACT_ATOMS: atom_id res chain seq x y z
N MET A 1 -0.49 -11.25 -18.90
CA MET A 1 -0.84 -11.09 -20.33
C MET A 1 0.00 -12.01 -21.20
N SER A 2 1.34 -11.88 -21.23
CA SER A 2 2.22 -12.73 -22.06
C SER A 2 2.22 -14.21 -21.66
N GLU A 3 2.27 -14.51 -20.36
CA GLU A 3 2.35 -15.88 -19.86
C GLU A 3 1.09 -16.71 -20.15
N THR A 4 -0.09 -16.10 -20.02
CA THR A 4 -1.39 -16.80 -20.09
C THR A 4 -2.26 -16.40 -21.27
N GLY A 5 -1.82 -15.43 -22.09
CA GLY A 5 -2.64 -14.79 -23.12
C GLY A 5 -3.82 -13.98 -22.59
N ALA A 6 -3.93 -13.78 -21.26
CA ALA A 6 -5.06 -13.07 -20.66
C ALA A 6 -5.10 -11.59 -21.08
N SER A 7 -6.31 -11.03 -21.19
CA SER A 7 -6.51 -9.60 -21.40
C SER A 7 -5.91 -8.77 -20.26
N GLU A 8 -5.63 -7.51 -20.55
CA GLU A 8 -5.08 -6.56 -19.58
C GLU A 8 -5.96 -6.46 -18.32
N ASP A 9 -7.28 -6.36 -18.48
CA ASP A 9 -8.22 -6.27 -17.36
C ASP A 9 -8.22 -7.52 -16.48
N LYS A 10 -8.15 -8.71 -17.08
CA LYS A 10 -8.05 -9.97 -16.34
C LYS A 10 -6.71 -10.07 -15.60
N ALA A 11 -5.61 -9.72 -16.26
CA ALA A 11 -4.29 -9.72 -15.65
C ALA A 11 -4.21 -8.73 -14.48
N ARG A 12 -4.74 -7.51 -14.66
CA ARG A 12 -4.81 -6.48 -13.61
C ARG A 12 -5.67 -6.93 -12.43
N SER A 13 -6.81 -7.54 -12.69
CA SER A 13 -7.69 -8.07 -11.63
C SER A 13 -7.00 -9.19 -10.85
N HIS A 14 -6.27 -10.07 -11.52
CA HIS A 14 -5.49 -11.12 -10.88
C HIS A 14 -4.36 -10.54 -10.00
N VAL A 15 -3.61 -9.55 -10.48
CA VAL A 15 -2.57 -8.87 -9.67
C VAL A 15 -3.17 -8.18 -8.45
N ARG A 16 -4.34 -7.54 -8.59
CA ARG A 16 -5.06 -6.96 -7.44
C ARG A 16 -5.45 -8.02 -6.41
N GLN A 17 -5.91 -9.19 -6.86
CA GLN A 17 -6.22 -10.29 -5.96
C GLN A 17 -4.96 -10.78 -5.23
N MET A 18 -3.85 -10.99 -5.94
CA MET A 18 -2.58 -11.38 -5.31
C MET A 18 -2.11 -10.37 -4.25
N ILE A 19 -2.28 -9.07 -4.50
CA ILE A 19 -1.96 -8.03 -3.52
C ILE A 19 -2.83 -8.18 -2.26
N ASN A 20 -4.12 -8.48 -2.40
CA ASN A 20 -5.01 -8.70 -1.26
C ASN A 20 -4.63 -9.97 -0.48
N ASP A 21 -4.34 -11.07 -1.17
CA ASP A 21 -3.94 -12.33 -0.54
C ASP A 21 -2.65 -12.16 0.26
N LEU A 22 -1.67 -11.41 -0.28
CA LEU A 22 -0.42 -11.08 0.42
C LEU A 22 -0.63 -10.13 1.61
N TRP A 23 -1.62 -9.24 1.55
CA TRP A 23 -2.01 -8.43 2.71
C TRP A 23 -2.55 -9.28 3.85
N ASP A 24 -3.37 -10.27 3.55
CA ASP A 24 -3.92 -11.19 4.55
C ASP A 24 -2.80 -12.02 5.21
N GLU A 25 -1.84 -12.51 4.41
CA GLU A 25 -0.66 -13.21 4.92
C GLU A 25 0.18 -12.30 5.82
N MET A 26 0.54 -11.08 5.38
CA MET A 26 1.32 -10.14 6.21
C MET A 26 0.61 -9.79 7.53
N ASN A 27 -0.70 -9.63 7.51
CA ASN A 27 -1.48 -9.34 8.71
C ASN A 27 -1.49 -10.54 9.66
N TYR A 28 -1.67 -11.75 9.14
CA TYR A 28 -1.57 -12.98 9.91
C TYR A 28 -0.19 -13.12 10.55
N GLU A 29 0.88 -12.96 9.78
CA GLU A 29 2.26 -13.05 10.26
C GLU A 29 2.54 -12.02 11.37
N LYS A 30 2.06 -10.78 11.20
CA LYS A 30 2.16 -9.75 12.25
C LYS A 30 1.47 -10.17 13.55
N MET A 31 0.30 -10.81 13.46
CA MET A 31 -0.48 -11.22 14.64
C MET A 31 0.08 -12.50 15.28
N ALA A 32 0.49 -13.48 14.47
CA ALA A 32 1.00 -14.77 14.91
C ALA A 32 2.39 -14.66 15.55
N HIS A 33 3.20 -13.70 15.11
CA HIS A 33 4.57 -13.51 15.58
C HIS A 33 4.72 -12.37 16.61
N SER A 34 3.81 -12.28 17.57
CA SER A 34 4.00 -11.39 18.74
C SER A 34 5.26 -11.72 19.57
N SER A 35 5.87 -12.89 19.34
CA SER A 35 7.14 -13.36 19.90
C SER A 35 8.25 -13.55 18.84
N SER A 36 8.17 -12.82 17.72
CA SER A 36 9.13 -12.90 16.60
C SER A 36 10.60 -12.73 17.05
N ILE A 37 11.50 -13.37 16.31
CA ILE A 37 12.96 -13.11 16.37
C ILE A 37 13.29 -11.69 15.88
N LEU A 38 12.43 -11.12 15.03
CA LEU A 38 12.60 -9.79 14.46
C LEU A 38 12.09 -8.71 15.42
N HIS A 39 12.83 -7.60 15.50
CA HIS A 39 12.44 -6.45 16.32
C HIS A 39 11.10 -5.88 15.87
N HIS A 40 10.24 -5.51 16.82
CA HIS A 40 8.90 -4.98 16.54
C HIS A 40 8.95 -3.79 15.55
N ASP A 41 9.85 -2.84 15.76
CA ASP A 41 9.97 -1.65 14.90
C ASP A 41 10.39 -2.00 13.47
N PHE A 42 11.15 -3.08 13.28
CA PHE A 42 11.50 -3.55 11.95
C PHE A 42 10.25 -4.08 11.23
N MET A 43 9.45 -4.91 11.90
CA MET A 43 8.19 -5.43 11.35
C MET A 43 7.22 -4.29 11.03
N GLU A 44 7.10 -3.31 11.91
CA GLU A 44 6.27 -2.13 11.68
C GLU A 44 6.75 -1.32 10.46
N THR A 45 8.06 -1.15 10.30
CA THR A 45 8.65 -0.46 9.14
C THR A 45 8.31 -1.16 7.82
N VAL A 46 8.44 -2.50 7.76
CA VAL A 46 8.11 -3.30 6.57
C VAL A 46 6.63 -3.15 6.21
N ILE A 47 5.73 -3.23 7.20
CA ILE A 47 4.29 -3.09 6.98
C ILE A 47 3.95 -1.67 6.52
N ASN A 48 4.58 -0.65 7.11
CA ASN A 48 4.38 0.74 6.70
C ASN A 48 4.90 1.00 5.28
N LEU A 49 5.95 0.31 4.82
CA LEU A 49 6.40 0.37 3.43
C LEU A 49 5.34 -0.17 2.45
N ALA A 50 4.69 -1.29 2.79
CA ALA A 50 3.58 -1.83 2.00
C ALA A 50 2.39 -0.84 1.97
N ARG A 51 2.03 -0.27 3.12
CA ARG A 51 0.96 0.76 3.23
C ARG A 51 1.29 2.01 2.41
N MET A 52 2.54 2.48 2.46
CA MET A 52 3.02 3.60 1.67
C MET A 52 2.85 3.31 0.18
N SER A 53 3.33 2.16 -0.30
CA SER A 53 3.19 1.76 -1.71
C SER A 53 1.73 1.76 -2.16
N GLN A 54 0.82 1.18 -1.37
CA GLN A 54 -0.61 1.21 -1.68
C GLN A 54 -1.17 2.63 -1.66
N CYS A 55 -0.80 3.45 -0.67
CA CYS A 55 -1.24 4.85 -0.58
C CYS A 55 -0.85 5.65 -1.82
N MET A 56 0.38 5.45 -2.32
CA MET A 56 0.93 6.12 -3.49
C MET A 56 0.23 5.70 -4.79
N TYR A 57 -0.05 4.40 -4.98
CA TYR A 57 -0.43 3.88 -6.30
C TYR A 57 -1.90 3.48 -6.49
N GLN A 58 -2.69 3.42 -5.41
CA GLN A 58 -4.09 2.93 -5.50
C GLN A 58 -5.02 3.79 -6.39
N TYR A 59 -4.65 5.04 -6.68
CA TYR A 59 -5.43 5.97 -7.51
C TYR A 59 -4.65 6.53 -8.70
N GLY A 60 -3.67 5.78 -9.21
CA GLY A 60 -2.77 6.22 -10.28
C GLY A 60 -1.35 6.39 -9.78
N ASP A 61 -0.49 6.98 -10.59
CA ASP A 61 0.92 7.17 -10.26
C ASP A 61 1.12 8.38 -9.33
N GLY A 62 0.97 8.17 -8.02
CA GLY A 62 1.22 9.21 -7.03
C GLY A 62 2.69 9.58 -6.84
N HIS A 63 3.65 8.85 -7.43
CA HIS A 63 5.06 9.17 -7.26
C HIS A 63 5.61 9.98 -8.43
N GLY A 64 5.43 9.48 -9.66
CA GLY A 64 5.92 10.11 -10.88
C GLY A 64 4.94 11.12 -11.50
N SER A 65 3.64 11.03 -11.20
CA SER A 65 2.59 11.94 -11.70
C SER A 65 1.60 12.35 -10.60
N PRO A 66 2.06 12.92 -9.47
CA PRO A 66 1.26 13.15 -8.27
C PRO A 66 -0.01 13.96 -8.51
N GLU A 67 0.01 14.90 -9.47
CA GLU A 67 -1.13 15.73 -9.87
C GLU A 67 -2.29 14.95 -10.52
N LYS A 68 -2.02 13.74 -11.02
CA LYS A 68 -3.03 12.84 -11.60
C LYS A 68 -3.55 11.82 -10.59
N ALA A 69 -3.07 11.88 -9.35
CA ALA A 69 -3.42 10.97 -8.26
C ALA A 69 -3.98 11.75 -7.06
N LYS A 70 -4.40 11.04 -6.00
CA LYS A 70 -4.93 11.65 -4.76
C LYS A 70 -3.87 12.00 -3.72
N ILE A 71 -2.58 11.85 -4.06
CA ILE A 71 -1.51 11.97 -3.07
C ILE A 71 -1.28 13.42 -2.62
N VAL A 72 -1.46 14.38 -3.53
CA VAL A 72 -1.23 15.81 -3.24
C VAL A 72 -2.15 16.26 -2.11
N ASP A 73 -3.45 15.99 -2.21
CA ASP A 73 -4.43 16.34 -1.19
C ASP A 73 -4.10 15.72 0.17
N ARG A 74 -3.66 14.45 0.18
CA ARG A 74 -3.28 13.74 1.40
C ARG A 74 -2.04 14.35 2.06
N VAL A 75 -1.02 14.64 1.26
CA VAL A 75 0.22 15.25 1.75
C VAL A 75 -0.05 16.64 2.30
N MET A 76 -0.83 17.46 1.58
CA MET A 76 -1.25 18.78 2.05
C MET A 76 -2.00 18.68 3.38
N SER A 77 -2.99 17.79 3.48
CA SER A 77 -3.77 17.62 4.71
C SER A 77 -2.96 17.08 5.89
N LEU A 78 -1.95 16.25 5.66
CA LEU A 78 -1.23 15.56 6.73
C LEU A 78 -0.02 16.36 7.23
N LEU A 79 0.70 17.04 6.34
CA LEU A 79 2.00 17.65 6.64
C LEU A 79 1.96 19.19 6.67
N PHE A 80 0.99 19.81 6.01
CA PHE A 80 0.99 21.27 5.80
C PHE A 80 -0.23 21.96 6.40
N ASN A 81 -1.41 21.34 6.31
CA ASN A 81 -2.64 21.91 6.82
C ASN A 81 -2.87 21.41 8.25
N PRO A 82 -2.80 22.30 9.27
CA PRO A 82 -3.08 21.89 10.63
C PRO A 82 -4.56 21.54 10.81
N ILE A 83 -4.83 20.67 11.78
CA ILE A 83 -6.19 20.40 12.23
C ILE A 83 -6.68 21.64 12.98
N PRO A 84 -7.80 22.28 12.57
CA PRO A 84 -8.37 23.39 13.31
C PRO A 84 -8.68 22.95 14.74
N LEU A 85 -8.24 23.74 15.71
CA LEU A 85 -8.64 23.64 17.09
C LEU A 85 -9.72 24.71 17.26
N ASP A 86 -10.93 24.31 17.61
CA ASP A 86 -12.02 25.25 17.94
C ASP A 86 -11.59 26.23 19.05
#